data_AF-A0A7C7IKC4-F1
#
_entry.id   AF-A0A7C7IKC4-F1
#
_cell.length_a   1.000
_cell.length_b   1.000
_cell.length_c   1.000
_cell.angle_alpha   90.00
_cell.angle_beta   90.00
_cell.angle_gamma   90.00
#
_symmetry.space_group_name_H-M   'P 1'
#
loop_
_entity.id
_entity.type
_entity.pdbx_description
1 polymer ?
#
loop_
_entity_poly.entity_id
_entity_poly.type
_entity_poly.pdbx_seq_one_letter_code
_entity_poly.pdbx_strand_id
1 'polypeptide(L)'
;MDFSKNGTGSVAVYVINQKLKIAKNRKTLPHVYDNETQKLCLFTPKKKEWNLRRTLIDYIIPWALEWLDFYEHWLISGEWLGGGHDEYATKND
;
A
#
# COMPACT_ATOMS: atom_id res chain seq x y z
N MET A 1 7.77 -9.61 -32.68
CA MET A 1 7.35 -9.90 -31.29
C MET A 1 6.03 -9.22 -31.08
N ASP A 2 4.97 -10.03 -30.96
CA ASP A 2 3.61 -9.54 -30.80
C ASP A 2 3.37 -9.17 -29.33
N PHE A 3 3.17 -7.88 -29.06
CA PHE A 3 2.86 -7.35 -27.73
C PHE A 3 1.35 -7.46 -27.40
N SER A 4 0.61 -8.31 -28.11
CA SER A 4 -0.76 -8.71 -27.77
C SER A 4 -0.79 -9.69 -26.58
N LYS A 5 -0.43 -9.19 -25.40
CA LYS A 5 -1.00 -9.70 -24.14
C LYS A 5 -1.52 -8.51 -23.36
N ASN A 6 -2.82 -8.23 -23.56
CA ASN A 6 -3.63 -7.39 -22.69
C ASN A 6 -3.80 -8.04 -21.31
N GLY A 7 -2.69 -8.31 -20.62
CA GLY A 7 -2.69 -8.62 -19.20
C GLY A 7 -2.63 -7.29 -18.47
N THR A 8 -3.68 -6.95 -17.73
CA THR A 8 -3.60 -5.97 -16.64
C THR A 8 -2.66 -6.56 -15.59
N GLY A 9 -1.35 -6.49 -15.81
CA GLY A 9 -0.40 -6.98 -14.83
C GLY A 9 -0.55 -6.18 -13.56
N SER A 10 -0.90 -6.87 -12.49
CA SER A 10 -0.92 -6.30 -11.15
C SER A 10 0.39 -6.68 -10.46
N VAL A 11 1.03 -5.70 -9.84
CA VAL A 11 2.13 -5.94 -8.90
C VAL A 11 1.54 -6.14 -7.52
N ALA A 12 1.99 -7.18 -6.82
CA ALA A 12 1.66 -7.41 -5.43
C ALA A 12 2.93 -7.19 -4.60
N VAL A 13 2.82 -6.33 -3.59
CA VAL A 13 3.94 -5.95 -2.73
C VAL A 13 3.63 -6.40 -1.30
N TYR A 14 4.62 -7.02 -0.66
CA TYR A 14 4.53 -7.57 0.67
C TYR A 14 5.80 -7.20 1.45
N VAL A 15 5.66 -7.01 2.76
CA VAL A 15 6.80 -6.93 3.66
C VAL A 15 7.19 -8.37 4.03
N ILE A 16 8.42 -8.76 3.71
CA ILE A 16 8.92 -10.12 3.97
C ILE A 16 9.54 -10.23 5.36
N ASN A 17 9.65 -11.45 5.88
CA ASN A 17 10.31 -11.80 7.16
C ASN A 17 9.68 -11.19 8.42
N GLN A 18 8.49 -10.60 8.32
CA GLN A 18 7.72 -10.12 9.46
C GLN A 18 6.23 -10.07 9.14
N LYS A 19 5.40 -10.34 10.13
CA LYS A 19 3.98 -10.01 10.09
C LYS A 19 3.80 -8.61 10.64
N LEU A 20 3.24 -7.71 9.83
CA LEU A 20 3.03 -6.32 10.23
C LEU A 20 2.09 -6.25 11.43
N LYS A 21 2.51 -5.50 12.45
CA LYS A 21 1.76 -5.28 13.68
C LYS A 21 0.72 -4.19 13.47
N ILE A 22 -0.38 -4.27 14.21
CA ILE A 22 -1.42 -3.25 14.27
C ILE A 22 -1.11 -2.33 15.46
N ALA A 23 -1.21 -1.02 15.25
CA ALA A 23 -1.04 -0.02 16.32
C ALA A 23 -2.02 -0.26 17.48
N LYS A 24 -1.61 0.02 18.71
CA LYS A 24 -2.36 -0.34 19.94
C LYS A 24 -3.81 0.18 19.97
N ASN A 25 -4.05 1.34 19.37
CA ASN A 25 -5.35 2.02 19.30
C ASN A 25 -6.12 1.75 18.00
N ARG A 26 -5.67 0.80 17.17
CA ARG A 26 -6.28 0.46 15.88
C ARG A 26 -6.67 -1.01 15.82
N LYS A 27 -7.52 -1.35 14.85
CA LYS A 27 -8.06 -2.71 14.65
C LYS A 27 -7.62 -3.35 13.33
N THR A 28 -7.13 -2.56 12.38
CA THR A 28 -6.73 -2.97 11.04
C THR A 28 -5.46 -2.24 10.63
N LEU A 29 -4.70 -2.81 9.71
CA LEU A 29 -3.55 -2.14 9.10
C LEU A 29 -4.02 -1.01 8.18
N PRO A 30 -3.24 0.06 8.03
CA PRO A 30 -3.51 1.11 7.08
C PRO A 30 -3.20 0.66 5.65
N HIS A 31 -4.06 1.01 4.71
CA HIS A 31 -3.77 1.01 3.28
C HIS A 31 -3.16 -0.33 2.75
N VAL A 32 -3.83 -1.42 3.11
CA VAL A 32 -3.61 -2.77 2.58
C VAL A 32 -4.87 -3.24 1.86
N TYR A 33 -4.73 -3.99 0.77
CA TYR A 33 -5.90 -4.55 0.07
C TYR A 33 -6.59 -5.65 0.87
N ASP A 34 -5.81 -6.34 1.72
CA ASP A 34 -6.28 -7.44 2.52
C ASP A 34 -5.43 -7.52 3.80
N ASN A 35 -6.10 -7.61 4.95
CA ASN A 35 -5.45 -7.60 6.26
C ASN A 35 -4.79 -8.94 6.60
N GLU A 36 -5.25 -10.05 6.01
CA GLU A 36 -4.72 -11.39 6.29
C GLU A 36 -3.38 -11.62 5.57
N THR A 37 -3.36 -11.37 4.28
CA THR A 37 -2.18 -11.48 3.41
C THR A 37 -1.26 -10.26 3.50
N GLN A 38 -1.74 -9.15 4.08
CA GLN A 38 -0.99 -7.90 4.25
C GLN A 38 -0.44 -7.35 2.94
N LYS A 39 -1.19 -7.52 1.84
CA LYS A 39 -0.85 -6.99 0.53
C LYS A 39 -0.95 -5.47 0.54
N LEU A 40 0.16 -4.77 0.34
CA LEU A 40 0.19 -3.31 0.35
C LEU A 40 -0.65 -2.73 -0.80
N CYS A 41 -1.47 -1.74 -0.48
CA CYS A 41 -2.10 -0.89 -1.48
C CYS A 41 -1.09 0.21 -1.81
N LEU A 42 -0.45 0.19 -2.98
CA LEU A 42 0.48 1.27 -3.38
C LEU A 42 -0.04 2.09 -4.57
N PHE A 43 -1.04 1.59 -5.27
CA PHE A 43 -1.66 2.24 -6.41
C PHE A 43 -3.09 1.73 -6.56
N THR A 44 -3.95 2.42 -7.31
CA THR A 44 -5.28 1.88 -7.63
C THR A 44 -5.29 1.36 -9.07
N PRO A 45 -5.42 0.04 -9.32
CA PRO A 45 -5.50 -0.49 -10.69
C PRO A 45 -6.62 0.15 -11.52
N LYS A 46 -7.74 0.51 -10.87
CA LYS A 46 -8.88 1.21 -11.52
C LYS A 46 -8.54 2.62 -12.00
N LYS A 47 -7.62 3.32 -11.32
CA LYS A 47 -7.18 4.69 -11.70
C LYS A 47 -6.07 4.69 -12.75
N LYS A 48 -5.57 3.51 -13.17
CA LYS A 48 -4.47 3.35 -14.14
C LYS A 48 -3.19 4.13 -13.77
N GLU A 49 -3.00 4.41 -12.47
CA GLU A 49 -1.84 5.14 -11.93
C GLU A 49 -0.53 4.42 -12.25
N TRP A 50 -0.59 3.09 -12.35
CA TRP A 50 0.54 2.24 -12.74
C TRP A 50 0.11 1.15 -13.73
N ASN A 51 1.02 0.79 -14.64
CA ASN A 51 0.88 -0.37 -15.52
C ASN A 51 2.26 -0.97 -15.81
N LEU A 52 2.30 -2.20 -16.33
CA LEU A 52 3.52 -2.98 -16.60
C LEU A 52 4.57 -2.29 -17.50
N ARG A 53 4.22 -1.20 -18.20
CA ARG A 53 5.17 -0.43 -19.02
C ARG A 53 5.92 0.62 -18.19
N ARG A 54 5.51 0.89 -16.95
CA ARG A 54 6.19 1.78 -16.01
C ARG A 54 7.19 0.96 -15.18
N THR A 55 8.36 1.52 -14.94
CA THR A 55 9.41 0.85 -14.17
C THR A 55 8.99 0.71 -12.70
N LEU A 56 9.46 -0.34 -12.04
CA LEU A 56 9.26 -0.51 -10.59
C LEU A 56 10.04 0.54 -9.80
N ILE A 57 11.23 0.90 -10.29
CA ILE A 57 12.15 1.84 -9.65
C ILE A 57 11.53 3.23 -9.54
N ASP A 58 10.82 3.70 -10.57
CA ASP A 58 10.31 5.08 -10.57
C ASP A 58 8.99 5.24 -9.81
N TYR A 59 8.32 4.15 -9.43
CA TYR A 59 6.97 4.20 -8.85
C TYR A 59 6.81 3.28 -7.63
N ILE A 60 6.97 1.96 -7.82
CA ILE A 60 6.66 0.97 -6.78
C ILE A 60 7.64 1.06 -5.61
N ILE A 61 8.94 1.21 -5.88
CA ILE A 61 9.96 1.31 -4.83
C ILE A 61 9.75 2.59 -4.00
N PRO A 62 9.64 3.80 -4.59
CA PRO A 62 9.33 5.03 -3.85
C PRO A 62 8.06 4.93 -3.00
N TRP A 63 6.94 4.47 -3.57
CA TRP A 63 5.68 4.33 -2.81
C TRP A 63 5.78 3.31 -1.68
N ALA A 64 6.53 2.22 -1.85
CA ALA A 64 6.75 1.26 -0.78
C ALA A 64 7.56 1.87 0.37
N LEU A 65 8.58 2.68 0.05
CA LEU A 65 9.37 3.40 1.06
C LEU A 65 8.52 4.43 1.82
N GLU A 66 7.73 5.24 1.10
CA GLU A 66 6.79 6.19 1.71
C GLU A 66 5.80 5.47 2.62
N TRP A 67 5.19 4.37 2.15
CA TRP A 67 4.26 3.59 2.95
C TRP A 67 4.91 3.05 4.23
N LEU A 68 6.16 2.57 4.15
CA LEU A 68 6.90 2.06 5.31
C LEU A 68 7.21 3.16 6.33
N ASP A 69 7.62 4.35 5.88
CA ASP A 69 7.88 5.49 6.75
C ASP A 69 6.61 5.91 7.51
N PHE A 70 5.48 6.03 6.80
CA PHE A 70 4.19 6.32 7.43
C PHE A 70 3.71 5.18 8.33
N TYR A 71 3.99 3.93 7.99
CA TYR A 71 3.66 2.77 8.83
C TYR A 71 4.39 2.81 10.17
N GLU A 72 5.68 3.16 10.18
CA GLU A 72 6.46 3.26 11.42
C GLU A 72 5.90 4.35 12.34
N HIS A 73 5.58 5.51 11.79
CA HIS A 73 4.93 6.60 12.52
C HIS A 73 3.54 6.19 13.04
N TRP A 74 2.75 5.55 12.17
CA TRP A 74 1.43 5.04 12.51
C TRP A 74 1.47 3.97 13.61
N LEU A 75 2.51 3.13 13.64
CA LEU A 75 2.64 2.11 14.68
C LEU A 75 2.77 2.72 16.08
N ILE A 76 3.30 3.93 16.17
CA ILE A 76 3.50 4.69 17.41
C ILE A 76 2.25 5.49 17.77
N SER A 77 1.75 6.34 16.86
CA SER A 77 0.64 7.28 17.13
C SER A 77 -0.73 6.65 16.91
N GLY A 78 -0.82 5.67 16.02
CA GLY A 78 -2.06 5.19 15.43
C GLY A 78 -2.68 6.14 14.42
N GLU A 79 -2.10 7.29 14.14
CA GLU A 79 -2.59 8.24 13.15
C GLU A 79 -1.96 7.96 11.79
N TRP A 80 -2.79 7.82 10.75
CA TRP A 80 -2.29 7.52 9.42
C TRP A 80 -2.11 8.82 8.64
N LEU A 81 -0.85 9.12 8.30
CA LEU A 81 -0.46 10.35 7.60
C LEU A 81 -0.14 10.12 6.12
N GLY A 82 -0.14 8.86 5.67
CA GLY A 82 0.29 8.49 4.31
C GLY A 82 -0.73 8.73 3.19
N GLY A 83 -1.85 9.39 3.48
CA GLY A 83 -2.91 9.63 2.51
C GLY A 83 -3.52 8.32 1.98
N GLY A 84 -3.90 8.31 0.69
CA GLY A 84 -4.69 7.21 0.12
C GLY A 84 -6.18 7.42 0.37
N HIS A 85 -7.05 6.58 -0.23
CA HIS A 85 -8.50 6.78 -0.17
C HIS A 85 -9.01 6.99 1.28
N ASP A 86 -10.05 7.83 1.40
CA ASP A 86 -10.59 8.50 2.61
C ASP A 86 -11.14 7.57 3.72
N GLU A 87 -10.60 6.37 3.88
CA GLU A 87 -11.14 5.30 4.72
C GLU A 87 -10.44 5.13 6.07
N TYR A 88 -9.31 5.81 6.31
CA TYR A 88 -8.72 5.92 7.65
C TYR A 88 -9.16 7.22 8.32
N ALA A 89 -10.47 7.40 8.49
CA ALA A 89 -11.00 8.51 9.26
C ALA A 89 -10.26 8.60 10.62
N THR A 90 -9.70 9.77 10.88
CA THR A 90 -9.44 10.21 12.24
C THR A 90 -10.76 10.07 12.98
N LYS A 91 -10.80 9.25 14.03
CA LYS A 91 -11.92 9.35 14.95
C LYS A 91 -11.84 10.76 15.53
N ASN A 92 -12.71 11.64 15.07
CA ASN A 92 -13.04 12.82 15.83
C ASN A 92 -13.73 12.29 17.10
N ASP A 93 -13.17 12.65 18.24
CA ASP A 93 -13.72 12.39 19.58
C ASP A 93 -15.17 12.88 19.70
#